data_AF-A0A7M2Z0A6-F1
#
_entry.id   AF-A0A7M2Z0A6-F1
#
_cell.length_a   1.000
_cell.length_b   1.000
_cell.length_c   1.000
_cell.angle_alpha   90.00
_cell.angle_beta   90.00
_cell.angle_gamma   90.00
#
_symmetry.space_group_name_H-M   'P 1'
#
loop_
_entity.id
_entity.type
_entity.pdbx_description
1 polymer ?
#
loop_
_entity_poly.entity_id
_entity_poly.type
_entity_poly.pdbx_seq_one_letter_code
_entity_poly.pdbx_strand_id
1 'polypeptide(L)'
;MIPPLLLVVTGPPNRLLQVYATAPEELVLERFAARARTPGRHEGHADVAAIPEVEQGLATGRWRPLALSGELVELDSSGPIDLEPVEARVRTLCA
;
A
#
# COMPACT_ATOMS: atom_id res chain seq x y z
N MET A 1 8.85 8.77 -1.73
CA MET A 1 7.87 7.81 -2.29
C MET A 1 7.67 6.60 -1.37
N ILE A 2 6.56 6.54 -0.63
CA ILE A 2 5.90 5.26 -0.30
C ILE A 2 4.39 5.49 -0.56
N PRO A 3 3.89 5.13 -1.76
CA PRO A 3 2.47 5.04 -2.07
C PRO A 3 1.92 3.70 -1.50
N PRO A 4 0.68 3.23 -1.76
CA PRO A 4 0.06 2.17 -0.96
C PRO A 4 0.95 0.92 -0.86
N LEU A 5 0.98 0.34 0.33
CA LEU A 5 1.91 -0.71 0.70
C LEU A 5 1.58 -1.98 -0.11
N LEU A 6 2.28 -2.20 -1.21
CA LEU A 6 2.28 -3.48 -1.91
C LEU A 6 3.21 -4.43 -1.14
N LEU A 7 2.63 -5.32 -0.35
CA LEU A 7 3.36 -6.45 0.22
C LEU A 7 3.15 -7.67 -0.68
N VAL A 8 4.26 -8.20 -1.20
CA VAL A 8 4.29 -9.46 -1.93
C VAL A 8 4.85 -10.54 -1.01
N VAL A 9 4.03 -11.54 -0.69
CA VAL A 9 4.47 -12.74 0.06
C VAL A 9 4.65 -13.88 -0.94
N THR A 10 5.81 -14.55 -0.91
CA THR A 10 6.12 -15.72 -1.74
C THR A 10 6.21 -16.99 -0.87
N GLY A 11 5.42 -18.01 -1.21
CA GLY A 11 5.48 -19.36 -0.63
C GLY A 11 6.03 -20.41 -1.61
N PRO A 12 6.48 -21.59 -1.15
CA PRO A 12 6.98 -22.65 -2.03
C PRO A 12 5.90 -23.30 -2.92
N PRO A 13 6.22 -23.70 -4.16
CA PRO A 13 6.94 -22.90 -5.15
C PRO A 13 5.97 -21.92 -5.86
N ASN A 14 6.29 -20.62 -5.78
CA ASN A 14 5.70 -19.53 -6.57
C ASN A 14 4.25 -19.14 -6.25
N ARG A 15 3.77 -19.38 -5.03
CA ARG A 15 2.46 -18.85 -4.62
C ARG A 15 2.61 -17.38 -4.23
N LEU A 16 1.96 -16.51 -4.99
CA LEU A 16 2.02 -15.06 -4.84
C LEU A 16 0.77 -14.55 -4.12
N LEU A 17 0.97 -13.76 -3.06
CA LEU A 17 -0.08 -12.95 -2.44
C LEU A 17 0.26 -11.47 -2.60
N GLN A 18 -0.64 -10.71 -3.21
CA GLN A 18 -0.64 -9.27 -3.26
C GLN A 18 -1.59 -8.73 -2.19
N VAL A 19 -1.09 -7.84 -1.33
CA VAL A 19 -1.93 -7.10 -0.38
C VAL A 19 -2.08 -5.67 -0.90
N TYR A 20 -3.33 -5.21 -1.04
CA TYR A 20 -3.66 -3.87 -1.52
C TYR A 20 -4.41 -3.08 -0.45
N ALA A 21 -3.72 -2.11 0.14
CA ALA A 21 -4.29 -1.22 1.13
C ALA A 21 -4.95 0.00 0.47
N THR A 22 -6.22 0.23 0.76
CA THR A 22 -7.00 1.38 0.29
C THR A 22 -7.30 2.34 1.43
N ALA A 23 -7.60 3.59 1.08
CA ALA A 23 -8.20 4.59 1.96
C ALA A 23 -8.81 5.69 1.06
N PRO A 24 -9.69 6.55 1.60
CA PRO A 24 -10.10 7.76 0.90
C PRO A 24 -8.89 8.60 0.46
N GLU A 25 -8.95 9.18 -0.74
CA GLU A 25 -7.84 9.93 -1.36
C GLU A 25 -7.37 11.07 -0.45
N GLU A 26 -8.31 11.80 0.14
CA GLU A 26 -8.05 12.91 1.04
C GLU A 26 -7.25 12.45 2.26
N LEU A 27 -7.57 11.28 2.79
CA LEU A 27 -6.89 10.69 3.93
C LEU A 27 -5.47 10.21 3.56
N VAL A 28 -5.27 9.70 2.34
CA VAL A 28 -3.94 9.32 1.85
C VAL A 28 -3.06 10.56 1.72
N LEU A 29 -3.57 11.64 1.14
CA LEU A 29 -2.84 12.90 0.95
C LEU A 29 -2.52 13.57 2.30
N GLU A 30 -3.49 13.62 3.21
CA GLU A 30 -3.29 14.14 4.57
C GLU A 30 -2.15 13.40 5.28
N ARG A 31 -2.22 12.06 5.32
CA ARG A 31 -1.19 11.22 5.96
C ARG A 31 0.16 11.32 5.27
N PHE A 32 0.18 11.45 3.94
CA PHE A 32 1.40 11.64 3.18
C PHE A 32 2.07 12.98 3.55
N ALA A 33 1.31 14.08 3.56
CA ALA A 33 1.80 15.40 3.95
C ALA A 33 2.28 15.45 5.40
N ALA A 34 1.56 14.79 6.33
CA ALA A 34 1.97 14.68 7.72
C ALA A 34 3.31 13.93 7.89
N ARG A 35 3.48 12.81 7.18
CA ARG A 35 4.73 12.02 7.20
C ARG A 35 5.92 12.78 6.61
N ALA A 36 5.70 13.57 5.56
CA ALA A 36 6.74 14.39 4.95
C ALA A 36 7.38 15.40 5.93
N ARG A 37 6.65 15.78 6.99
CA ARG A 37 7.09 16.71 8.03
C ARG A 37 7.58 16.02 9.31
N THR A 38 7.54 14.69 9.37
CA THR A 38 7.91 13.95 10.58
C THR A 38 9.43 13.87 10.75
N PRO A 39 9.98 14.19 11.94
CA PRO A 39 11.40 13.99 12.22
C PRO A 39 11.83 12.54 11.98
N GLY A 40 12.96 12.34 11.28
CA GLY A 40 13.44 11.00 10.90
C GLY A 40 13.01 10.54 9.51
N ARG A 41 12.14 11.29 8.82
CA ARG A 41 11.95 11.13 7.37
C ARG A 41 13.16 11.70 6.63
N HIS A 42 13.81 10.90 5.79
CA HIS A 42 15.03 11.32 5.09
C HIS A 42 14.75 12.43 4.06
N GLU A 43 15.51 13.52 4.11
CA GLU A 43 15.30 14.72 3.27
C GLU A 43 15.34 14.44 1.77
N GLY A 44 16.19 13.50 1.35
CA GLY A 44 16.29 13.05 -0.05
C GLY A 44 15.03 12.42 -0.64
N HIS A 45 13.98 12.18 0.14
CA HIS A 45 12.68 11.74 -0.40
C HIS A 45 11.90 12.84 -1.11
N ALA A 46 12.21 14.12 -0.85
CA ALA A 46 11.52 15.28 -1.43
C ALA A 46 9.98 15.17 -1.40
N ASP A 47 9.42 14.56 -0.34
CA ASP A 47 8.02 14.15 -0.33
C ASP A 47 7.06 15.35 -0.49
N VAL A 48 7.39 16.53 0.05
CA VAL A 48 6.58 17.75 -0.13
C VAL A 48 6.48 18.14 -1.61
N ALA A 49 7.59 18.07 -2.34
CA ALA A 49 7.61 18.38 -3.77
C ALA A 49 6.86 17.33 -4.61
N ALA A 50 6.73 16.10 -4.09
CA ALA A 50 6.03 15.00 -4.75
C ALA A 50 4.50 15.01 -4.53
N ILE A 51 3.95 15.86 -3.65
CA ILE A 51 2.50 15.87 -3.36
C ILE A 51 1.63 16.00 -4.63
N PRO A 52 1.91 16.92 -5.58
CA PRO A 52 1.10 17.03 -6.79
C PRO A 52 1.15 15.76 -7.66
N GLU A 53 2.31 15.08 -7.71
CA GLU A 53 2.45 13.80 -8.41
C GLU A 53 1.64 12.70 -7.70
N VAL A 54 1.62 12.71 -6.37
CA VAL A 54 0.82 11.77 -5.56
C VAL A 54 -0.67 11.97 -5.82
N GLU A 55 -1.16 13.19 -5.77
CA GLU A 55 -2.56 13.52 -6.07
C GLU A 55 -2.94 13.05 -7.50
N GLN A 56 -2.15 13.43 -8.51
CA GLN A 56 -2.40 13.00 -9.88
C GLN A 56 -2.37 11.47 -10.04
N GLY A 57 -1.45 10.79 -9.35
CA GLY A 57 -1.35 9.34 -9.39
C GLY A 57 -2.55 8.63 -8.75
N LEU A 58 -3.13 9.20 -7.69
CA LEU A 58 -4.34 8.67 -7.07
C LEU A 58 -5.53 8.84 -8.02
N ALA A 59 -5.74 10.05 -8.54
CA ALA A 59 -6.81 10.38 -9.48
C ALA A 59 -6.78 9.53 -10.77
N THR A 60 -5.58 9.20 -11.26
CA THR A 60 -5.40 8.37 -12.47
C THR A 60 -5.39 6.86 -12.18
N GLY A 61 -5.47 6.45 -10.91
CA GLY A 61 -5.40 5.05 -10.52
C GLY A 61 -4.04 4.41 -10.79
N ARG A 62 -2.95 5.19 -10.76
CA ARG A 62 -1.57 4.74 -11.00
C ARG A 62 -1.14 3.59 -10.07
N TRP A 63 -1.70 3.56 -8.86
CA TRP A 63 -1.40 2.54 -7.85
C TRP A 63 -2.50 1.51 -7.65
N ARG A 64 -3.30 1.23 -8.68
CA ARG A 64 -4.19 0.06 -8.68
C ARG A 64 -3.38 -1.24 -8.50
N PRO A 65 -3.99 -2.34 -8.01
CA PRO A 65 -3.33 -3.63 -7.91
C PRO A 65 -2.65 -4.03 -9.22
N LEU A 66 -1.46 -4.61 -9.11
CA LEU A 66 -0.74 -5.16 -10.25
C LEU A 66 -1.48 -6.38 -10.81
N ALA A 67 -1.50 -6.51 -12.14
CA ALA A 67 -2.09 -7.64 -12.84
C ALA A 67 -1.16 -8.88 -12.78
N LEU A 68 -0.99 -9.43 -11.58
CA LEU A 68 -0.16 -10.60 -11.31
C LEU A 68 -1.02 -11.85 -11.18
N SER A 69 -0.46 -13.02 -11.52
CA SER A 69 -1.16 -14.31 -11.46
C SER A 69 -1.27 -14.90 -10.05
N GLY A 70 -1.38 -14.05 -9.03
CA GLY A 70 -1.46 -14.42 -7.62
C GLY A 70 -2.81 -14.07 -6.99
N GLU A 71 -2.94 -14.37 -5.70
CA GLU A 71 -4.09 -13.95 -4.91
C GLU A 71 -3.96 -12.47 -4.53
N LEU A 72 -5.10 -11.78 -4.45
CA LEU A 72 -5.21 -10.39 -4.03
C LEU A 72 -6.05 -10.33 -2.75
N VAL A 73 -5.53 -9.69 -1.71
CA VAL A 73 -6.31 -9.31 -0.52
C VAL A 73 -6.34 -7.79 -0.47
N GLU A 74 -7.55 -7.22 -0.54
CA GLU A 74 -7.77 -5.81 -0.33
C GLU A 74 -8.07 -5.54 1.14
N LEU A 75 -7.49 -4.48 1.70
CA LEU A 75 -7.77 -4.03 3.05
C LEU A 75 -8.06 -2.53 3.07
N ASP A 76 -8.99 -2.12 3.90
CA ASP A 76 -9.23 -0.71 4.19
C ASP A 76 -8.28 -0.27 5.32
N SER A 77 -7.49 0.76 5.03
CA SER A 77 -6.55 1.39 5.96
C SER A 77 -7.08 2.72 6.50
N SER A 78 -8.34 3.07 6.24
CA SER A 78 -8.95 4.30 6.75
C SER A 78 -8.96 4.35 8.29
N GLY A 79 -9.14 3.21 8.94
CA GLY A 79 -9.11 3.02 10.39
C GLY A 79 -8.05 2.02 10.87
N PRO A 80 -8.26 1.39 12.05
CA PRO A 80 -7.46 0.26 12.49
C PRO A 80 -7.45 -0.85 11.44
N ILE A 81 -6.26 -1.36 11.12
CA ILE A 81 -6.08 -2.38 10.08
C ILE A 81 -6.50 -3.73 10.65
N ASP A 82 -7.46 -4.39 9.99
CA ASP A 82 -7.77 -5.80 10.21
C ASP A 82 -6.83 -6.67 9.37
N LEU A 83 -5.96 -7.42 10.04
CA LEU A 83 -4.99 -8.31 9.40
C LEU A 83 -5.47 -9.75 9.30
N GLU A 84 -6.60 -10.11 9.93
CA GLU A 84 -7.10 -11.48 9.93
C GLU A 84 -7.24 -12.07 8.50
N PRO A 85 -7.79 -11.32 7.50
CA PRO A 85 -7.92 -11.84 6.15
C PRO A 85 -6.57 -12.12 5.47
N VAL A 86 -5.57 -11.30 5.75
CA VAL A 86 -4.21 -11.47 5.22
C VAL A 86 -3.57 -12.69 5.87
N GLU A 87 -3.66 -12.83 7.19
CA GLU A 87 -3.09 -13.96 7.92
C GLU A 87 -3.73 -15.29 7.52
N ALA A 88 -5.05 -15.34 7.41
CA ALA A 88 -5.78 -16.52 6.97
C ALA A 88 -5.31 -16.96 5.57
N ARG A 89 -5.06 -15.99 4.68
CA ARG A 89 -4.56 -16.26 3.35
C ARG A 89 -3.12 -16.76 3.35
N VAL A 90 -2.23 -16.12 4.11
CA VAL A 90 -0.84 -16.58 4.27
C VAL A 90 -0.79 -18.02 4.81
N ARG A 91 -1.60 -18.35 5.83
CA ARG A 91 -1.70 -19.71 6.37
C ARG A 91 -2.10 -20.74 5.29
N THR A 92 -3.04 -20.38 4.42
CA THR A 92 -3.50 -21.23 3.31
C THR A 92 -2.41 -21.43 2.23
N LEU A 93 -1.57 -20.43 2.03
CA LEU A 93 -0.49 -20.45 1.04
C LEU A 93 0.72 -21.26 1.50
N CYS A 94 0.95 -21.30 2.82
CA CYS A 94 2.06 -22.01 3.45
C CYS A 94 1.73 -23.44 3.90
N ALA A 95 0.45 -23.84 3.88
CA ALA A 95 0.00 -25.22 4.06
C ALA A 95 0.23 -26.04 2.78
#